data_AF-A0A7J3VCG7-F1
#
_entry.id   AF-A0A7J3VCG7-F1
#
_cell.length_a   1.000
_cell.length_b   1.000
_cell.length_c   1.000
_cell.angle_alpha   90.00
_cell.angle_beta   90.00
_cell.angle_gamma   90.00
#
_symmetry.space_group_name_H-M   'P 1'
#
loop_
_entity.id
_entity.type
_entity.pdbx_description
1 polymer ?
#
loop_
_entity_poly.entity_id
_entity_poly.type
_entity_poly.pdbx_seq_one_letter_code
_entity_poly.pdbx_strand_id
1 'polypeptide(L)'
;MDNTVKIIEKTEVPCKATIIDARVEVKSTSTTRVHVTRILLRRFSQHTNNKHELRKLTLPAIHVSIDYPSIATMRSQLADWKIPIKKYYEK
;
A
#
# COMPACT_ATOMS: atom_id res chain seq x y z
N MET A 1 -12.40 -5.51 -14.98
CA MET A 1 -12.10 -4.71 -13.77
C MET A 1 -10.89 -3.86 -14.11
N ASP A 2 -11.04 -2.54 -14.17
CA ASP A 2 -9.96 -1.62 -14.54
C ASP A 2 -8.77 -1.77 -13.59
N ASN A 3 -7.66 -2.27 -14.14
CA ASN A 3 -6.37 -2.46 -13.46
C ASN A 3 -5.53 -1.17 -13.44
N THR A 4 -6.14 -0.02 -13.71
CA THR A 4 -5.42 1.24 -13.85
C THR A 4 -5.17 1.82 -12.46
N VAL A 5 -3.95 1.61 -11.95
CA VAL A 5 -3.39 2.48 -10.90
C VAL A 5 -3.53 3.90 -11.44
N LYS A 6 -4.39 4.74 -10.85
CA LYS A 6 -4.30 6.18 -11.09
C LYS A 6 -2.96 6.60 -10.50
N ILE A 7 -1.95 6.67 -11.37
CA ILE A 7 -0.62 7.12 -10.99
C ILE A 7 -0.79 8.59 -10.62
N ILE A 8 -0.71 8.87 -9.31
CA ILE A 8 -1.02 10.20 -8.76
C ILE A 8 0.10 11.16 -9.12
N GLU A 9 1.35 10.68 -9.03
CA GLU A 9 2.53 11.32 -9.58
C GLU A 9 3.61 10.26 -9.87
N LYS A 10 4.13 10.25 -11.10
CA LYS A 10 5.21 9.34 -11.55
C LYS A 10 6.45 10.18 -11.80
N THR A 11 7.58 9.75 -11.24
CA THR A 11 8.88 10.33 -11.60
C THR A 11 9.82 9.22 -12.03
N GLU A 12 10.50 9.42 -13.16
CA GLU A 12 11.61 8.56 -13.58
C GLU A 12 12.92 9.18 -13.14
N VAL A 13 13.76 8.40 -12.50
CA VAL A 13 15.10 8.83 -12.04
C VAL A 13 16.18 8.41 -13.04
N PRO A 14 17.40 8.99 -13.00
CA PRO A 14 18.45 8.70 -13.98
C PRO A 14 18.81 7.21 -14.14
N CYS A 15 18.63 6.40 -13.10
CA CYS A 15 18.81 4.94 -13.16
C CYS A 15 17.61 4.18 -13.75
N LYS A 16 16.63 4.89 -14.34
CA LYS A 16 15.39 4.36 -14.94
C LYS A 16 14.41 3.70 -13.97
N ALA A 17 14.64 3.83 -12.65
CA ALA A 17 13.63 3.42 -11.68
C ALA A 17 12.42 4.35 -11.76
N THR A 18 11.23 3.78 -11.52
CA THR A 18 9.99 4.54 -11.39
C THR A 18 9.69 4.77 -9.92
N ILE A 19 9.55 6.03 -9.53
CA ILE A 19 9.05 6.44 -8.22
C ILE A 19 7.57 6.77 -8.37
N ILE A 20 6.75 6.20 -7.48
CA ILE A 20 5.31 6.49 -7.39
C ILE A 20 5.09 7.16 -6.04
N ASP A 21 4.71 8.44 -6.05
CA ASP A 21 4.33 9.11 -4.81
C ASP A 21 2.90 8.73 -4.43
N ALA A 22 2.76 8.12 -3.24
CA ALA A 22 1.48 7.74 -2.67
C ALA A 22 0.96 8.73 -1.62
N ARG A 23 1.77 9.69 -1.11
CA ARG A 23 1.35 10.69 -0.10
C ARG A 23 2.34 11.84 0.24
N VAL A 24 3.57 11.87 -0.25
CA VAL A 24 4.60 12.81 0.21
C VAL A 24 4.26 14.23 -0.21
N GLU A 25 4.17 14.48 -1.52
CA GLU A 25 3.81 15.77 -2.12
C GLU A 25 2.33 15.79 -2.56
N VAL A 26 1.73 14.61 -2.76
CA VAL A 26 0.35 14.46 -3.23
C VAL A 26 -0.64 14.05 -2.15
N LYS A 27 -1.90 14.44 -2.31
CA LYS A 27 -3.00 13.95 -1.46
C LYS A 27 -3.34 12.50 -1.81
N SER A 28 -3.19 11.59 -0.85
CA SER A 28 -3.63 10.20 -0.97
C SER A 28 -5.17 10.06 -0.85
N THR A 29 -5.76 9.16 -1.63
CA THR A 29 -7.18 8.78 -1.50
C THR A 29 -7.35 7.42 -0.80
N SER A 30 -8.59 7.08 -0.44
CA SER A 30 -8.89 5.73 0.09
C SER A 30 -8.54 4.62 -0.90
N THR A 31 -8.79 4.84 -2.19
CA THR A 31 -8.44 3.88 -3.25
C THR A 31 -6.93 3.71 -3.39
N THR A 32 -6.15 4.77 -3.23
CA THR A 32 -4.67 4.73 -3.21
C THR A 32 -4.18 3.79 -2.13
N ARG A 33 -4.71 3.94 -0.91
CA ARG A 33 -4.32 3.12 0.25
C ARG A 33 -4.63 1.64 0.04
N VAL A 34 -5.81 1.31 -0.48
CA VAL A 34 -6.15 -0.09 -0.83
C VAL A 34 -5.19 -0.64 -1.88
N HIS A 35 -4.78 0.17 -2.85
CA HIS A 35 -3.85 -0.26 -3.89
C HIS A 35 -2.46 -0.54 -3.33
N VAL A 36 -1.92 0.34 -2.47
CA VAL A 36 -0.63 0.10 -1.78
C VAL A 36 -0.70 -1.19 -0.96
N THR A 37 -1.77 -1.40 -0.19
CA THR A 37 -1.98 -2.64 0.56
C THR A 37 -2.01 -3.87 -0.35
N ARG A 38 -2.65 -3.79 -1.51
CA ARG A 38 -2.69 -4.87 -2.50
C ARG A 38 -1.30 -5.16 -3.10
N ILE A 39 -0.48 -4.13 -3.34
CA ILE A 39 0.90 -4.32 -3.81
C ILE A 39 1.71 -5.09 -2.76
N LEU A 40 1.58 -4.71 -1.47
CA LEU A 40 2.29 -5.36 -0.37
C LEU A 40 1.90 -6.82 -0.18
N LEU A 41 0.62 -7.15 -0.35
CA LEU A 41 0.09 -8.51 -0.17
C LEU A 41 0.02 -9.32 -1.48
N ARG A 42 0.40 -8.70 -2.60
CA ARG A 42 0.42 -9.27 -3.96
C ARG A 42 -0.96 -9.79 -4.38
N ARG A 43 -0.99 -10.81 -5.24
CA ARG A 43 -2.22 -11.46 -5.73
C ARG A 43 -2.86 -12.41 -4.72
N PHE A 44 -2.37 -12.47 -3.49
CA PHE A 44 -2.78 -13.46 -2.49
C PHE A 44 -3.89 -12.97 -1.56
N SER A 45 -4.39 -11.75 -1.79
CA SER A 45 -5.33 -11.09 -0.89
C SER A 45 -6.50 -10.45 -1.61
N GLN A 46 -7.67 -10.57 -1.01
CA GLN A 46 -8.87 -9.80 -1.38
C GLN A 46 -9.02 -8.61 -0.43
N HIS A 47 -9.46 -7.47 -0.97
CA HIS A 47 -9.60 -6.23 -0.20
C HIS A 47 -10.95 -5.57 -0.48
N THR A 48 -11.67 -5.25 0.58
CA THR A 48 -12.88 -4.43 0.51
C THR A 48 -12.80 -3.26 1.47
N ASN A 49 -13.13 -2.06 0.97
CA ASN A 49 -13.36 -0.90 1.81
C ASN A 49 -14.74 -1.00 2.42
N ASN A 50 -14.80 -1.17 3.74
CA ASN A 50 -16.06 -1.27 4.47
C ASN A 50 -16.12 -0.16 5.53
N LYS A 51 -17.33 0.21 5.93
CA LYS A 51 -17.54 0.89 7.20
C LYS A 51 -17.68 -0.19 8.26
N HIS A 52 -16.96 -0.08 9.36
CA HIS A 52 -17.07 -1.00 10.48
C HIS A 52 -17.63 -0.26 11.68
N GLU A 53 -18.69 -0.79 12.29
CA GLU A 53 -19.20 -0.27 13.55
C GLU A 53 -18.45 -0.91 14.71
N LEU A 54 -17.79 -0.06 15.49
CA LEU A 54 -17.21 -0.44 16.77
C LEU A 54 -18.02 0.23 17.88
N ARG A 55 -18.89 -0.55 18.51
CA ARG A 55 -19.88 -0.08 19.51
C ARG A 55 -20.87 0.92 18.90
N LYS A 56 -20.58 2.22 18.99
CA LYS A 56 -21.40 3.32 18.44
C LYS A 56 -20.59 4.25 17.53
N LEU A 57 -19.39 3.81 17.15
CA LEU A 57 -18.49 4.58 16.30
C LEU A 57 -18.31 3.87 14.96
N THR A 58 -18.76 4.51 13.88
CA THR A 58 -18.55 4.04 12.52
C THR A 58 -17.19 4.51 12.02
N LEU A 59 -16.30 3.58 11.72
CA LEU A 59 -14.96 3.88 11.20
C LEU A 59 -14.76 3.33 9.80
N PRO A 60 -13.93 3.97 8.96
CA PRO A 60 -13.44 3.35 7.75
C PRO A 60 -12.56 2.16 8.12
N ALA A 61 -12.82 1.00 7.50
CA ALA A 61 -12.08 -0.23 7.72
C ALA A 61 -11.69 -0.86 6.38
N ILE A 62 -10.55 -1.54 6.38
CA ILE A 62 -10.13 -2.40 5.27
C ILE A 62 -10.27 -3.83 5.75
N HIS A 63 -11.12 -4.59 5.08
CA HIS A 63 -11.14 -6.03 5.28
C HIS A 63 -10.13 -6.69 4.34
N VAL A 64 -9.35 -7.63 4.88
CA VAL A 64 -8.32 -8.36 4.15
C VAL A 64 -8.53 -9.85 4.39
N SER A 65 -8.74 -10.61 3.31
CA SER A 65 -8.79 -12.07 3.33
C SER A 65 -7.62 -12.63 2.53
N ILE A 66 -6.96 -13.66 3.06
CA ILE A 66 -5.71 -14.20 2.52
C ILE A 66 -5.71 -15.72 2.61
N ASP A 67 -5.53 -16.39 1.48
CA ASP A 67 -5.45 -17.86 1.41
C ASP A 67 -4.02 -18.38 1.69
N TYR A 68 -3.01 -17.53 1.52
CA TYR A 68 -1.59 -17.85 1.71
C TYR A 68 -0.91 -16.91 2.72
N PRO A 69 -1.29 -16.99 4.03
CA PRO A 69 -0.91 -15.99 5.02
C PRO A 69 0.61 -15.86 5.16
N SER A 70 1.36 -16.96 5.24
CA SER A 70 2.82 -16.91 5.40
C SER A 70 3.53 -16.21 4.23
N ILE A 71 3.04 -16.36 3.00
CA ILE A 71 3.63 -15.69 1.83
C ILE A 71 3.26 -14.21 1.83
N ALA A 72 1.99 -13.90 2.04
CA ALA A 72 1.50 -12.54 1.96
C ALA A 72 2.02 -11.68 3.13
N THR A 73 1.98 -12.18 4.36
CA THR A 73 2.31 -11.40 5.55
C THR A 73 3.81 -11.43 5.88
N MET A 74 4.45 -12.60 5.89
CA MET A 74 5.85 -12.72 6.32
C MET A 74 6.84 -12.44 5.20
N ARG A 75 6.59 -12.91 3.98
CA ARG A 75 7.55 -12.77 2.87
C ARG A 75 7.38 -11.50 2.04
N SER A 76 6.25 -10.80 2.18
CA SER A 76 5.89 -9.71 1.26
C SER A 76 5.53 -8.42 2.00
N GLN A 77 4.53 -8.45 2.89
CA GLN A 77 4.09 -7.26 3.61
C GLN A 77 5.05 -6.84 4.73
N LEU A 78 5.80 -7.79 5.30
CA LEU A 78 6.66 -7.54 6.44
C LEU A 78 7.68 -6.43 6.11
N ALA A 79 7.69 -5.38 6.93
CA ALA A 79 8.58 -4.23 6.76
C ALA A 79 9.91 -4.44 7.51
N ASP A 80 10.55 -5.59 7.30
CA ASP A 80 11.82 -5.97 7.94
C ASP A 80 13.06 -5.56 7.14
N TRP A 81 12.89 -5.16 5.87
CA TRP A 81 14.01 -4.69 5.05
C TRP A 81 14.37 -3.23 5.35
N LYS A 82 15.43 -3.03 6.13
CA LYS A 82 16.07 -1.72 6.31
C LYS A 82 16.83 -1.34 5.04
N ILE A 83 16.51 -0.19 4.44
CA ILE A 83 17.23 0.35 3.27
C ILE A 83 18.36 1.27 3.78
N PRO A 84 19.64 0.89 3.71
CA PRO A 84 20.71 1.62 4.39
C PRO A 84 21.23 2.79 3.53
N ILE A 85 20.41 3.82 3.32
CA ILE A 85 20.82 5.05 2.62
C ILE A 85 20.97 6.16 3.67
N LYS A 86 22.22 6.49 3.99
CA LYS A 86 22.62 7.36 5.12
C LYS A 86 21.80 8.65 5.27
N LYS A 87 21.37 9.28 4.18
CA LYS A 87 20.68 10.59 4.20
C LYS A 87 19.18 10.54 3.88
N TYR A 88 18.59 9.35 3.71
CA TYR A 88 17.16 9.23 3.38
C TYR A 88 16.29 8.96 4.61
N TYR A 89 16.88 8.44 5.69
CA TYR A 89 16.18 8.11 6.94
C TYR A 89 16.37 9.14 8.05
N GLU A 90 17.18 10.17 7.83
CA GLU A 90 17.34 11.28 8.78
C GLU A 90 16.19 12.27 8.58
N LYS A 91 15.31 12.33 9.57
CA LYS A 91 14.45 13.48 9.83
C LYS A 91 14.64 13.88 11.28
#